data_AF-A0A1N6LXY5-F1
#
_entry.id   AF-A0A1N6LXY5-F1
#
_cell.length_a   1.000
_cell.length_b   1.000
_cell.length_c   1.000
_cell.angle_alpha   90.00
_cell.angle_beta   90.00
_cell.angle_gamma   90.00
#
_symmetry.space_group_name_H-M   'P 1'
#
loop_
_entity.id
_entity.type
_entity.pdbx_description
1 polymer ?
#
loop_
_entity_poly.entity_id
_entity_poly.type
_entity_poly.pdbx_seq_one_letter_code
_entity_poly.pdbx_strand_id
1 'polypeptide(L)'
;MVNGNRAEIIKKLKLLTFLSAEEIDLICEIVVTLKEPNVQLIERIVHRLGAATCQNILTETINTLADGGLRKPDGFKRTSGGVFIALVKKRIDNDTVDFIWREQKDRQKEYKRIKRRSIAKKAANK
;
A
#
# COMPACT_ATOMS: atom_id res chain seq x y z
N MET A 1 14.68 13.77 -9.40
CA MET A 1 15.29 12.63 -8.70
C MET A 1 14.21 11.84 -7.96
N VAL A 2 13.75 10.72 -8.51
CA VAL A 2 13.15 9.63 -7.73
C VAL A 2 13.68 8.33 -8.35
N ASN A 3 14.99 8.12 -8.21
CA ASN A 3 15.56 6.79 -8.41
C ASN A 3 15.32 6.06 -7.09
N GLY A 4 14.10 5.55 -6.88
CA GLY A 4 13.90 4.52 -5.88
C GLY A 4 14.76 3.35 -6.33
N ASN A 5 15.94 3.19 -5.73
CA ASN A 5 16.92 2.21 -6.17
C ASN A 5 16.24 0.83 -6.06
N ARG A 6 16.11 0.10 -7.19
CA ARG A 6 15.48 -1.23 -7.24
C ARG A 6 15.97 -2.13 -6.10
N ALA A 7 17.27 -2.04 -5.79
CA ALA A 7 17.88 -2.76 -4.67
C ALA A 7 17.30 -2.36 -3.29
N GLU A 8 16.99 -1.10 -3.04
CA GLU A 8 16.35 -0.64 -1.80
C GLU A 8 14.89 -1.12 -1.68
N ILE A 9 14.17 -1.18 -2.80
CA ILE A 9 12.80 -1.71 -2.82
C ILE A 9 12.84 -3.21 -2.49
N ILE A 10 13.71 -3.97 -3.16
CA ILE A 10 13.87 -5.42 -2.94
C ILE A 10 14.27 -5.73 -1.50
N LYS A 11 15.17 -4.94 -0.89
CA LYS A 11 15.54 -5.10 0.54
C LYS A 11 14.35 -4.94 1.51
N LYS A 12 13.26 -4.29 1.10
CA LYS A 12 12.07 -4.09 1.92
C LYS A 12 11.02 -5.20 1.75
N LEU A 13 11.15 -6.03 0.72
CA LEU A 13 10.26 -7.15 0.43
C LEU A 13 10.43 -8.24 1.49
N LYS A 14 9.31 -8.77 1.99
CA LYS A 14 9.26 -9.85 2.98
C LYS A 14 8.89 -11.20 2.38
N LEU A 15 8.32 -11.19 1.18
CA LEU A 15 7.81 -12.36 0.47
C LEU A 15 8.68 -12.73 -0.72
N LEU A 16 9.92 -12.20 -0.81
CA LEU A 16 10.80 -12.34 -1.97
C LEU A 16 10.91 -13.78 -2.48
N THR A 17 10.95 -14.78 -1.59
CA THR A 17 11.04 -16.20 -1.93
C THR A 17 9.78 -16.78 -2.59
N PHE A 18 8.65 -16.07 -2.51
CA PHE A 18 7.35 -16.47 -3.04
C PHE A 18 6.92 -15.62 -4.23
N LEU A 19 7.73 -14.62 -4.62
CA LEU A 19 7.42 -13.74 -5.73
C LEU A 19 8.07 -14.24 -7.01
N SER A 20 7.34 -14.18 -8.12
CA SER A 20 7.93 -14.35 -9.44
C SER A 20 8.79 -13.14 -9.82
N ALA A 21 9.64 -13.28 -10.84
CA ALA A 21 10.43 -12.16 -11.36
C ALA A 21 9.53 -11.02 -11.85
N GLU A 22 8.43 -11.37 -12.54
CA GLU A 22 7.44 -10.43 -13.04
C GLU A 22 6.74 -9.67 -11.91
N GLU A 23 6.42 -10.35 -10.80
CA GLU A 23 5.84 -9.69 -9.63
C GLU A 23 6.83 -8.71 -8.98
N ILE A 24 8.11 -9.09 -8.86
CA ILE A 24 9.15 -8.21 -8.30
C ILE A 24 9.31 -6.95 -9.16
N ASP A 25 9.41 -7.12 -10.47
CA ASP A 25 9.58 -6.00 -11.39
C ASP A 25 8.37 -5.06 -11.36
N LEU A 26 7.16 -5.62 -11.33
CA LEU A 26 5.94 -4.82 -11.19
C LEU A 26 5.85 -4.10 -9.85
N ILE A 27 6.25 -4.73 -8.73
CA ILE A 27 6.29 -4.05 -7.43
C ILE A 27 7.22 -2.84 -7.49
N CYS A 28 8.41 -3.00 -8.09
CA CYS A 28 9.34 -1.90 -8.27
C CYS A 28 8.74 -0.78 -9.14
N GLU A 29 8.10 -1.14 -10.26
CA GLU A 29 7.45 -0.19 -11.16
C GLU A 29 6.35 0.60 -10.43
N ILE A 30 5.43 -0.07 -9.73
CA ILE A 30 4.34 0.56 -8.98
C ILE A 30 4.91 1.53 -7.93
N VAL A 31 5.89 1.08 -7.13
CA VAL A 31 6.47 1.88 -6.04
C VAL A 31 7.13 3.14 -6.58
N VAL A 32 7.92 3.04 -7.66
CA VAL A 32 8.62 4.19 -8.26
C VAL A 32 7.62 5.12 -8.93
N THR A 33 6.73 4.59 -9.76
CA THR A 33 5.76 5.37 -10.55
C THR A 33 4.81 6.14 -9.65
N LEU A 34 4.28 5.49 -8.61
CA LEU A 34 3.30 6.11 -7.71
C LEU A 34 3.94 6.82 -6.53
N LYS A 35 5.27 6.75 -6.37
CA LYS A 35 6.00 7.23 -5.19
C LYS A 35 5.40 6.69 -3.88
N GLU A 36 5.01 5.41 -3.89
CA GLU A 36 4.33 4.78 -2.75
C GLU A 36 5.37 4.37 -1.68
N PRO A 37 5.36 4.98 -0.48
CA PRO A 37 6.34 4.67 0.56
C PRO A 37 6.18 3.27 1.15
N ASN A 38 4.97 2.70 1.14
CA ASN A 38 4.68 1.41 1.77
C ASN A 38 4.87 0.24 0.80
N VAL A 39 6.13 -0.09 0.52
CA VAL A 39 6.54 -1.20 -0.37
C VAL A 39 5.87 -2.52 -0.01
N GLN A 40 5.78 -2.86 1.28
CA GLN A 40 5.20 -4.12 1.75
C GLN A 40 3.69 -4.22 1.50
N LEU A 41 2.98 -3.08 1.43
CA LEU A 41 1.58 -3.10 1.00
C LEU A 41 1.47 -3.43 -0.48
N ILE A 42 2.29 -2.83 -1.33
CA ILE A 42 2.31 -3.12 -2.76
C ILE A 42 2.69 -4.58 -3.00
N GLU A 43 3.69 -5.09 -2.29
CA GLU A 43 4.07 -6.51 -2.29
C GLU A 43 2.87 -7.43 -2.02
N ARG A 44 2.12 -7.19 -0.95
CA ARG A 44 0.95 -8.01 -0.62
C ARG A 44 -0.17 -7.90 -1.65
N ILE A 45 -0.36 -6.72 -2.25
CA ILE A 45 -1.35 -6.53 -3.32
C ILE A 45 -0.95 -7.36 -4.54
N VAL A 46 0.29 -7.22 -5.02
CA VAL A 46 0.78 -7.91 -6.22
C VAL A 46 0.78 -9.42 -6.00
N HIS A 47 1.34 -9.90 -4.89
CA HIS A 47 1.35 -11.33 -4.58
C HIS A 47 -0.06 -11.95 -4.49
N ARG A 48 -1.05 -11.19 -3.97
CA ARG A 48 -2.41 -11.71 -3.79
C ARG A 48 -3.24 -11.67 -5.07
N LEU A 49 -3.04 -10.67 -5.93
CA LEU A 49 -3.88 -10.44 -7.13
C LEU A 49 -3.18 -10.86 -8.43
N GLY A 50 -1.88 -11.13 -8.39
CA GLY A 50 -1.04 -11.44 -9.52
C GLY A 50 -0.63 -10.20 -10.32
N ALA A 51 0.51 -10.33 -11.03
CA ALA A 51 1.10 -9.24 -11.79
C ALA A 51 0.17 -8.68 -12.87
N ALA A 52 -0.48 -9.52 -13.66
CA ALA A 52 -1.34 -9.07 -14.76
C ALA A 52 -2.49 -8.17 -14.28
N THR A 53 -3.17 -8.56 -13.20
CA THR A 53 -4.25 -7.76 -12.59
C THR A 53 -3.72 -6.42 -12.11
N CYS A 54 -2.58 -6.42 -11.41
CA CYS A 54 -1.98 -5.20 -10.87
C CYS A 54 -1.44 -4.27 -11.97
N GLN A 55 -0.92 -4.81 -13.07
CA GLN A 55 -0.50 -4.02 -14.24
C GLN A 55 -1.70 -3.25 -14.81
N ASN A 56 -2.82 -3.92 -15.03
CA ASN A 56 -4.04 -3.28 -15.54
C ASN A 56 -4.52 -2.16 -14.61
N ILE A 57 -4.45 -2.39 -13.29
CA ILE A 57 -4.80 -1.36 -12.30
C ILE A 57 -3.80 -0.19 -12.32
N LEU A 58 -2.51 -0.45 -12.53
CA LEU A 58 -1.50 0.60 -12.66
C LEU A 58 -1.76 1.46 -13.89
N THR A 59 -2.04 0.85 -15.05
CA THR A 59 -2.40 1.57 -16.28
C THR A 59 -3.63 2.44 -16.06
N GLU A 60 -4.70 1.90 -15.47
CA GLU A 60 -5.90 2.67 -15.13
C GLU A 60 -5.60 3.80 -14.14
N THR A 61 -4.71 3.56 -13.17
CA THR A 61 -4.28 4.58 -12.21
C THR A 61 -3.62 5.75 -12.93
N ILE A 62 -2.74 5.48 -13.89
CA ILE A 62 -2.05 6.50 -14.68
C ILE A 62 -3.08 7.32 -15.49
N ASN A 63 -4.01 6.66 -16.17
CA ASN A 63 -5.08 7.34 -16.92
C ASN A 63 -5.95 8.20 -16.01
N THR A 64 -6.38 7.63 -14.87
CA THR A 64 -7.17 8.35 -13.86
C THR A 64 -6.44 9.58 -13.33
N LEU A 65 -5.12 9.51 -13.16
CA LEU A 65 -4.32 10.66 -12.72
C LEU A 65 -4.21 11.73 -13.80
N ALA A 66 -4.09 11.34 -15.07
CA ALA A 66 -4.12 12.25 -16.22
C ALA A 66 -5.46 12.99 -16.32
N ASP A 67 -6.57 12.30 -16.03
CA ASP A 67 -7.93 12.86 -16.02
C ASP A 67 -8.27 13.68 -14.76
N GLY A 68 -7.26 14.10 -13.99
CA GLY A 68 -7.43 14.96 -12.82
C GLY A 68 -7.43 14.24 -11.46
N GLY A 69 -7.43 12.91 -11.45
CA GLY A 69 -7.32 12.07 -10.26
C GLY A 69 -8.63 11.89 -9.49
N LEU A 70 -8.56 11.22 -8.33
CA LEU A 70 -9.72 10.97 -7.47
C LEU A 70 -9.72 11.87 -6.23
N ARG A 71 -10.91 12.23 -5.75
CA ARG A 71 -11.09 12.94 -4.46
C ARG A 71 -11.46 11.99 -3.33
N LYS A 72 -10.86 12.20 -2.16
CA LYS A 72 -11.27 11.57 -0.91
C LYS A 72 -12.68 12.07 -0.50
N PRO A 73 -13.38 11.38 0.43
CA PRO A 73 -14.68 11.84 0.94
C PRO A 73 -14.63 13.23 1.58
N ASP A 74 -13.49 13.62 2.13
CA ASP A 74 -13.22 14.95 2.69
C ASP A 74 -12.97 16.03 1.62
N GLY A 75 -13.11 15.69 0.33
CA GLY A 75 -12.95 16.61 -0.80
C GLY A 75 -11.50 16.81 -1.26
N PHE A 76 -10.50 16.43 -0.47
CA PHE A 76 -9.08 16.59 -0.86
C PHE A 76 -8.69 15.58 -1.94
N LYS A 77 -7.74 15.96 -2.81
CA LYS A 77 -7.20 15.08 -3.86
C LYS A 77 -6.46 13.89 -3.23
N ARG A 78 -6.67 12.69 -3.77
CA ARG A 78 -5.88 11.50 -3.41
C ARG A 78 -4.47 11.62 -3.97
N THR A 79 -3.50 11.06 -3.26
CA THR A 79 -2.15 10.81 -3.79
C THR A 79 -2.23 9.76 -4.90
N SER A 80 -1.19 9.67 -5.74
CA SER A 80 -1.02 8.62 -6.76
C SER A 80 -1.22 7.21 -6.19
N GLY A 81 -0.52 6.87 -5.10
CA GLY A 81 -0.71 5.60 -4.38
C GLY A 81 -2.13 5.44 -3.81
N GLY A 82 -2.74 6.54 -3.35
CA GLY A 82 -4.12 6.54 -2.87
C GLY A 82 -5.15 6.26 -3.97
N VAL A 83 -4.90 6.70 -5.21
CA VAL A 83 -5.73 6.37 -6.37
C VAL A 83 -5.62 4.88 -6.68
N PHE A 84 -4.41 4.35 -6.80
CA PHE A 84 -4.18 2.91 -7.03
C PHE A 84 -4.88 2.04 -5.97
N ILE A 85 -4.69 2.36 -4.69
CA ILE A 85 -5.33 1.64 -3.58
C ILE A 85 -6.86 1.71 -3.67
N ALA A 86 -7.43 2.84 -4.07
CA ALA A 86 -8.87 2.97 -4.24
C ALA A 86 -9.38 2.08 -5.38
N LEU A 87 -8.63 2.00 -6.48
CA LEU A 87 -8.96 1.15 -7.63
C LEU A 87 -8.79 -0.35 -7.33
N VAL A 88 -7.77 -0.73 -6.55
CA VAL A 88 -7.62 -2.11 -6.03
C VAL A 88 -8.85 -2.49 -5.21
N LYS A 89 -9.23 -1.67 -4.23
CA LYS A 89 -10.36 -1.97 -3.32
C LYS A 89 -11.71 -2.09 -4.03
N LYS A 90 -11.89 -1.49 -5.20
CA LYS A 90 -13.11 -1.64 -6.01
C LYS A 90 -13.23 -3.00 -6.70
N ARG A 91 -12.13 -3.76 -6.81
CA ARG A 91 -12.03 -5.00 -7.59
C ARG A 91 -11.97 -6.27 -6.75
N ILE A 92 -11.89 -6.13 -5.43
CA ILE A 92 -11.67 -7.24 -4.52
C ILE A 92 -12.76 -7.28 -3.46
N ASP A 93 -13.03 -8.47 -2.98
CA ASP A 93 -13.96 -8.73 -1.89
C ASP A 93 -13.36 -8.34 -0.52
N ASN A 94 -14.23 -8.28 0.49
CA ASN A 94 -13.83 -7.83 1.82
C ASN A 94 -12.81 -8.78 2.48
N ASP A 95 -12.84 -10.08 2.21
CA ASP A 95 -11.89 -11.02 2.81
C ASP A 95 -10.49 -10.80 2.24
N THR A 96 -10.39 -10.51 0.94
CA THR A 96 -9.14 -10.12 0.30
C THR A 96 -8.63 -8.76 0.78
N VAL A 97 -9.52 -7.78 1.00
CA VAL A 97 -9.14 -6.51 1.66
C VAL A 97 -8.55 -6.79 3.04
N ASP A 98 -9.20 -7.65 3.82
CA ASP A 98 -8.77 -7.95 5.18
C ASP A 98 -7.44 -8.68 5.22
N PHE A 99 -7.18 -9.57 4.26
CA PHE A 99 -5.88 -10.21 4.09
C PHE A 99 -4.78 -9.18 3.77
N ILE A 100 -4.96 -8.37 2.74
CA ILE A 100 -3.94 -7.42 2.26
C ILE A 100 -3.64 -6.34 3.31
N TRP A 101 -4.65 -5.84 4.02
CA TRP A 101 -4.49 -4.76 5.00
C TRP A 101 -4.29 -5.23 6.45
N ARG A 102 -4.25 -6.55 6.71
CA ARG A 102 -4.10 -7.11 8.06
C ARG A 102 -2.93 -6.50 8.82
N GLU A 103 -1.75 -6.46 8.21
CA GLU A 103 -0.54 -5.96 8.87
C GLU A 103 -0.66 -4.48 9.28
N GLN A 104 -1.30 -3.63 8.45
CA GLN A 104 -1.56 -2.24 8.86
C GLN A 104 -2.59 -2.16 9.99
N LYS A 105 -3.66 -2.98 9.93
CA LYS A 105 -4.68 -3.01 10.98
C LYS A 105 -4.08 -3.41 12.33
N ASP A 106 -3.22 -4.42 12.34
CA ASP A 106 -2.58 -4.92 13.56
C ASP A 106 -1.59 -3.90 14.14
N ARG A 107 -0.77 -3.26 13.28
CA ARG A 107 0.09 -2.14 13.72
C ARG A 107 -0.70 -0.99 14.34
N GLN A 108 -1.83 -0.62 13.75
CA GLN A 108 -2.68 0.44 14.29
C GLN A 108 -3.32 0.06 15.64
N LYS A 109 -3.76 -1.20 15.79
CA LYS A 109 -4.28 -1.71 17.07
C LYS A 109 -3.20 -1.64 18.15
N GLU A 110 -1.97 -2.05 17.84
CA GLU A 110 -0.87 -2.02 18.81
C GLU A 110 -0.48 -0.59 19.18
N TYR A 111 -0.36 0.31 18.20
CA TYR A 111 -0.10 1.72 18.47
C TYR A 111 -1.15 2.33 19.40
N LYS A 112 -2.44 2.06 19.17
CA LYS A 112 -3.53 2.50 20.04
C LYS A 112 -3.40 1.91 21.44
N ARG A 113 -3.03 0.63 21.57
CA ARG A 113 -2.80 -0.04 22.86
C ARG A 113 -1.67 0.61 23.64
N ILE A 114 -0.53 0.85 23.00
CA ILE A 114 0.64 1.50 23.61
C ILE A 114 0.28 2.93 24.04
N LYS A 115 -0.38 3.71 23.17
CA LYS A 115 -0.81 5.08 23.49
C LYS A 115 -1.78 5.15 24.66
N ARG A 116 -2.76 4.24 24.72
CA ARG A 116 -3.69 4.15 25.86
C ARG A 116 -2.95 3.84 27.16
N ARG A 117 -2.01 2.89 27.14
CA ARG A 117 -1.18 2.54 28.31
C ARG A 117 -0.32 3.71 28.77
N SER A 118 0.27 4.48 27.86
CA SER A 118 1.10 5.63 28.24
C SER A 118 0.28 6.76 28.84
N ILE A 119 -0.92 7.03 28.32
CA ILE A 119 -1.86 8.02 28.89
C ILE A 119 -2.30 7.59 30.30
N ALA A 120 -2.69 6.33 30.48
CA ALA A 120 -3.10 5.81 31.78
C ALA A 120 -1.98 5.90 32.84
N LYS A 121 -0.73 5.57 32.47
CA LYS A 121 0.44 5.74 33.34
C LYS A 121 0.67 7.21 33.74
N LYS A 122 0.53 8.15 32.79
CA LYS A 122 0.65 9.59 33.08
C LYS A 122 -0.43 10.09 34.03
N ALA A 123 -1.66 9.58 33.90
CA ALA A 123 -2.76 9.94 34.79
C ALA A 123 -2.60 9.37 36.21
N ALA A 124 -1.95 8.22 36.36
CA ALA A 124 -1.70 7.60 37.67
C ALA A 124 -0.52 8.20 38.45
N ASN A 125 0.39 8.90 37.76
CA ASN A 125 1.54 9.59 38.36
C ASN A 125 1.28 11.08 38.64
N LYS A 126 0.04 11.55 38.52
CA LYS A 126 -0.40 12.92 38.80
C LYS A 126 -1.33 12.90 40.00
#